data_AF-A0A3N9NLC5-F1
#
_entry.id   AF-A0A3N9NLC5-F1
#
_cell.length_a   1.000
_cell.length_b   1.000
_cell.length_c   1.000
_cell.angle_alpha   90.00
_cell.angle_beta   90.00
_cell.angle_gamma   90.00
#
_symmetry.space_group_name_H-M   'P 1'
#
loop_
_entity.id
_entity.type
_entity.pdbx_description
1 polymer ?
#
loop_
_entity_poly.entity_id
_entity_poly.type
_entity_poly.pdbx_seq_one_letter_code
_entity_poly.pdbx_strand_id
1 'polypeptide(L)'
;VGVSVTQLDYGEERVTTVTQPEGTGDRWAAKDLALALSYGRNLTDRFSIGGSVKYIQQSVWNETASAFAMDVGLLFITNFNNMRLGMSITNFGTELQMDGRDLLNRIDLDPGALGNNETITARLKTESWPLPLFFRVGLAMDVIDAASYKFTLAADALHPTDNSEIINLGGEFSYSNLLFLRAGYKSLFRQESEEGMTAGIGLKLYSGGSLFWTFNYTYADFGLFEEIQMFDLGVSF
;
A
#
# COMPACT_ATOMS: atom_id res chain seq x y z
N VAL A 1 -2.29 14.98 -13.36
CA VAL A 1 -3.22 13.82 -13.39
C VAL A 1 -2.37 12.56 -13.31
N GLY A 2 -2.81 11.54 -12.59
CA GLY A 2 -2.14 10.25 -12.49
C GLY A 2 -3.15 9.12 -12.46
N VAL A 3 -2.71 7.93 -12.90
CA VAL A 3 -3.44 6.68 -12.79
C VAL A 3 -2.50 5.68 -12.13
N SER A 4 -2.98 4.90 -11.17
CA SER A 4 -2.21 3.84 -10.54
C SER A 4 -3.00 2.54 -10.45
N VAL A 5 -2.28 1.42 -10.54
CA VAL A 5 -2.79 0.08 -10.30
C VAL A 5 -1.85 -0.58 -9.30
N THR A 6 -2.40 -1.11 -8.21
CA THR A 6 -1.67 -1.91 -7.23
C THR A 6 -2.35 -3.26 -7.14
N GLN A 7 -1.55 -4.32 -7.22
CA GLN A 7 -2.04 -5.69 -7.13
C GLN A 7 -1.21 -6.45 -6.12
N LEU A 8 -1.89 -7.22 -5.27
CA LEU A 8 -1.27 -8.21 -4.40
C LEU A 8 -1.84 -9.58 -4.76
N ASP A 9 -0.96 -10.55 -4.98
CA ASP A 9 -1.34 -11.94 -5.27
C ASP A 9 -0.70 -12.82 -4.20
N TYR A 10 -1.53 -13.52 -3.43
CA TYR A 10 -1.08 -14.40 -2.35
C TYR A 10 -0.62 -15.76 -2.88
N GLY A 11 -0.77 -16.01 -4.18
CA GLY A 11 -0.53 -17.31 -4.78
C GLY A 11 -1.75 -18.22 -4.73
N GLU A 12 -1.53 -19.46 -5.13
CA GLU A 12 -2.56 -20.48 -5.21
C GLU A 12 -2.12 -21.71 -4.40
N GLU A 13 -3.02 -22.18 -3.53
CA GLU A 13 -2.77 -23.31 -2.64
C GLU A 13 -3.81 -24.43 -2.84
N ARG A 14 -3.44 -25.66 -2.48
CA ARG A 14 -4.36 -26.79 -2.49
C ARG A 14 -5.23 -26.75 -1.25
N VAL A 15 -6.51 -27.06 -1.45
CA VAL A 15 -7.46 -27.22 -0.34
C VAL A 15 -7.23 -28.60 0.28
N THR A 16 -7.06 -28.66 1.60
CA THR A 16 -6.84 -29.92 2.34
C THR A 16 -7.91 -30.10 3.42
N THR A 17 -8.18 -31.36 3.76
CA THR A 17 -9.06 -31.72 4.88
C THR A 17 -8.38 -32.80 5.73
N VAL A 18 -8.89 -33.04 6.94
CA VAL A 18 -8.38 -34.11 7.81
C VAL A 18 -8.41 -35.48 7.12
N THR A 19 -9.40 -35.71 6.23
CA THR A 19 -9.53 -36.96 5.47
C THR A 19 -8.73 -36.95 4.16
N GLN A 20 -8.37 -35.78 3.63
CA GLN A 20 -7.61 -35.61 2.38
C GLN A 20 -6.43 -34.63 2.59
N PRO A 21 -5.38 -35.04 3.32
CA PRO A 21 -4.23 -34.17 3.61
C PRO A 21 -3.40 -33.83 2.36
N GLU A 22 -3.42 -34.70 1.34
CA GLU A 22 -2.72 -34.49 0.06
C GLU A 22 -3.49 -33.56 -0.92
N GLY A 23 -4.70 -33.15 -0.55
CA GLY A 23 -5.54 -32.24 -1.33
C GLY A 23 -6.89 -32.85 -1.74
N THR A 24 -7.93 -32.01 -1.79
CA THR A 24 -9.29 -32.39 -2.22
C THR A 24 -9.46 -32.41 -3.74
N GLY A 25 -8.50 -31.84 -4.48
CA GLY A 25 -8.59 -31.58 -5.92
C GLY A 25 -8.88 -30.11 -6.25
N ASP A 26 -9.39 -29.37 -5.27
CA ASP A 26 -9.64 -27.94 -5.38
C ASP A 26 -8.42 -27.11 -5.04
N ARG A 27 -8.40 -25.89 -5.56
CA ARG A 27 -7.42 -24.86 -5.26
C ARG A 27 -8.10 -23.57 -4.88
N TRP A 28 -7.46 -22.83 -4.00
CA TRP A 28 -7.92 -21.52 -3.57
C TRP A 28 -6.79 -20.51 -3.72
N ALA A 29 -7.16 -19.27 -3.97
CA ALA A 29 -6.24 -18.15 -4.13
C ALA A 29 -6.86 -16.91 -3.49
N ALA A 30 -6.02 -15.98 -3.06
CA ALA A 30 -6.44 -14.66 -2.63
C ALA A 30 -5.71 -13.60 -3.46
N LYS A 31 -6.41 -12.52 -3.80
CA LYS A 31 -5.86 -11.41 -4.58
C LYS A 31 -6.53 -10.10 -4.18
N ASP A 32 -5.73 -9.04 -4.12
CA ASP A 32 -6.19 -7.68 -3.90
C ASP A 32 -5.81 -6.80 -5.09
N LEU A 33 -6.70 -5.87 -5.42
CA LEU A 33 -6.55 -4.90 -6.49
C LEU A 33 -6.98 -3.53 -5.99
N ALA A 34 -6.14 -2.52 -6.22
CA ALA A 34 -6.49 -1.12 -6.03
C ALA A 34 -6.22 -0.33 -7.30
N LEU A 35 -7.24 0.35 -7.81
CA LEU A 35 -7.17 1.29 -8.92
C LEU A 35 -7.32 2.69 -8.38
N ALA A 36 -6.43 3.63 -8.75
CA ALA A 36 -6.55 5.02 -8.34
C ALA A 36 -6.49 5.99 -9.52
N LEU A 37 -7.31 7.04 -9.44
CA LEU A 37 -7.23 8.22 -10.28
C LEU A 37 -6.85 9.41 -9.40
N SER A 38 -5.78 10.11 -9.77
CA SER A 38 -5.22 11.20 -8.96
C SER A 38 -5.18 12.51 -9.74
N TYR A 39 -5.46 13.60 -9.04
CA TYR A 39 -5.27 14.96 -9.54
C TYR A 39 -4.54 15.80 -8.51
N GLY A 40 -3.58 16.60 -8.97
CA GLY A 40 -2.83 17.51 -8.14
C GLY A 40 -2.51 18.78 -8.90
N ARG A 41 -2.44 19.90 -8.16
CA ARG A 41 -2.11 21.21 -8.71
C ARG A 41 -1.31 22.04 -7.72
N ASN A 42 -0.46 22.90 -8.26
CA ASN A 42 0.17 23.97 -7.49
C ASN A 42 -0.86 25.09 -7.31
N LEU A 43 -1.13 25.45 -6.06
CA LEU A 43 -1.96 26.60 -5.71
C LEU A 43 -1.13 27.88 -5.65
N THR A 44 0.13 27.75 -5.24
CA THR A 44 1.16 28.79 -5.29
C THR A 44 2.49 28.14 -5.67
N ASP A 45 3.56 28.92 -5.83
CA ASP A 45 4.91 28.41 -6.08
C ASP A 45 5.45 27.50 -4.96
N ARG A 46 4.81 27.54 -3.79
CA ARG A 46 5.25 26.85 -2.57
C ARG A 46 4.19 25.95 -1.96
N PHE A 47 2.99 25.93 -2.50
CA PHE A 47 1.89 25.15 -1.94
C PHE A 47 1.20 24.35 -3.04
N SER A 48 1.14 23.04 -2.84
CA SER A 48 0.48 22.10 -3.75
C SER A 48 -0.57 21.31 -2.99
N ILE A 49 -1.68 21.03 -3.66
CA ILE A 49 -2.74 20.16 -3.18
C ILE A 49 -2.97 19.05 -4.19
N GLY A 50 -3.23 17.84 -3.70
CA GLY A 50 -3.64 16.72 -4.53
C GLY A 50 -4.67 15.86 -3.82
N GLY A 51 -5.38 15.08 -4.61
CA GLY A 51 -6.30 14.06 -4.11
C GLY A 51 -6.41 12.91 -5.09
N SER A 52 -6.82 11.77 -4.56
CA SER A 52 -7.05 10.55 -5.34
C SER A 52 -8.38 9.93 -4.99
N VAL A 53 -9.04 9.31 -5.97
CA VAL A 53 -10.17 8.40 -5.74
C VAL A 53 -9.69 7.00 -6.07
N LYS A 54 -9.99 6.04 -5.19
CA LYS A 54 -9.61 4.64 -5.31
C LYS A 54 -10.83 3.73 -5.38
N TYR A 55 -10.74 2.70 -6.22
CA TYR A 55 -11.56 1.50 -6.16
C TYR A 55 -10.69 0.34 -5.68
N ILE A 56 -11.07 -0.27 -4.57
CA ILE A 56 -10.34 -1.35 -3.91
C ILE A 56 -11.22 -2.59 -3.99
N GLN A 57 -10.63 -3.71 -4.39
CA GLN A 57 -11.29 -5.00 -4.43
C GLN A 57 -10.37 -6.06 -3.83
N GLN A 58 -10.90 -6.84 -2.91
CA GLN A 58 -10.24 -7.99 -2.32
C GLN A 58 -11.03 -9.23 -2.71
N SER A 59 -10.34 -10.31 -3.04
CA SER A 59 -10.91 -11.60 -3.38
C SER A 59 -10.21 -12.70 -2.59
N VAL A 60 -11.00 -13.57 -1.99
CA VAL A 60 -10.52 -14.77 -1.31
C VAL A 60 -11.39 -15.89 -1.82
N TRP A 61 -10.79 -16.82 -2.57
CA TRP A 61 -11.47 -17.92 -3.23
C TRP A 61 -12.72 -17.51 -4.03
N ASN A 62 -13.92 -17.68 -3.46
CA ASN A 62 -15.20 -17.46 -4.14
C ASN A 62 -15.97 -16.25 -3.59
N GLU A 63 -15.30 -15.47 -2.74
CA GLU A 63 -15.83 -14.30 -2.06
C GLU A 63 -15.04 -13.07 -2.48
N THR A 64 -15.77 -11.96 -2.56
CA THR A 64 -15.22 -10.67 -2.94
C THR A 64 -15.73 -9.60 -2.00
N ALA A 65 -14.86 -8.63 -1.70
CA ALA A 65 -15.22 -7.39 -1.04
C ALA A 65 -14.76 -6.21 -1.91
N SER A 66 -15.55 -5.15 -1.97
CA SER A 66 -15.19 -3.94 -2.72
C SER A 66 -15.45 -2.68 -1.90
N ALA A 67 -14.60 -1.68 -2.07
CA ALA A 67 -14.71 -0.40 -1.37
C ALA A 67 -14.24 0.76 -2.26
N PHE A 68 -14.80 1.93 -2.01
CA PHE A 68 -14.31 3.19 -2.56
C PHE A 68 -13.59 3.98 -1.49
N ALA A 69 -12.48 4.62 -1.85
CA ALA A 69 -11.72 5.46 -0.94
C ALA A 69 -11.27 6.77 -1.59
N MET A 70 -10.96 7.75 -0.75
CA MET A 70 -10.40 9.03 -1.14
C MET A 70 -9.12 9.30 -0.35
N ASP A 71 -8.18 9.94 -1.03
CA ASP A 71 -6.95 10.47 -0.43
C ASP A 71 -6.90 11.97 -0.64
N VAL A 72 -6.31 12.69 0.32
CA VAL A 72 -5.99 14.11 0.22
C VAL A 72 -4.56 14.32 0.69
N GLY A 73 -3.78 15.07 -0.10
CA GLY A 73 -2.39 15.38 0.19
C GLY A 73 -2.09 16.87 0.01
N LEU A 74 -1.27 17.41 0.90
CA LEU A 74 -0.76 18.77 0.87
C LEU A 74 0.77 18.75 0.89
N LEU A 75 1.37 19.65 0.13
CA LEU A 75 2.82 19.87 0.13
C LEU A 75 3.10 21.37 0.25
N PHE A 76 3.91 21.74 1.22
CA PHE A 76 4.36 23.11 1.43
C PHE A 76 5.90 23.20 1.42
N ILE A 77 6.46 24.11 0.63
CA ILE A 77 7.90 24.33 0.49
C ILE A 77 8.27 25.65 1.14
N THR A 78 8.98 25.58 2.26
CA THR A 78 9.36 26.78 3.03
C THR A 78 10.48 27.58 2.34
N ASN A 79 10.70 28.80 2.82
CA ASN A 79 11.82 29.65 2.39
C ASN A 79 13.17 29.24 3.02
N PHE A 80 13.17 28.29 3.94
CA PHE A 80 14.36 27.85 4.65
C PHE A 80 14.88 26.56 4.01
N ASN A 81 15.98 26.65 3.26
CA ASN A 81 16.64 25.53 2.56
C ASN A 81 15.69 24.61 1.77
N ASN A 82 14.66 25.19 1.14
CA ASN A 82 13.61 24.43 0.41
C ASN A 82 13.03 23.27 1.23
N MET A 83 12.94 23.42 2.56
CA MET A 83 12.38 22.40 3.42
C MET A 83 10.92 22.14 3.02
N ARG A 84 10.59 20.87 2.82
CA ARG A 84 9.31 20.36 2.37
C ARG A 84 8.53 19.84 3.57
N LEU A 85 7.33 20.34 3.77
CA LEU A 85 6.37 19.88 4.75
C LEU A 85 5.22 19.21 4.00
N GLY A 86 5.04 17.91 4.22
CA GLY A 86 3.99 17.11 3.61
C GLY A 86 2.96 16.69 4.64
N MET A 87 1.69 16.68 4.24
CA MET A 87 0.61 16.10 5.04
C MET A 87 -0.30 15.29 4.13
N SER A 88 -0.78 14.14 4.57
CA SER A 88 -1.78 13.37 3.83
C SER A 88 -2.72 12.58 4.73
N ILE A 89 -3.96 12.45 4.26
CA ILE A 89 -4.93 11.47 4.76
C ILE A 89 -5.20 10.51 3.61
N THR A 90 -5.04 9.21 3.85
CA THR A 90 -5.21 8.19 2.81
C THR A 90 -6.17 7.09 3.24
N ASN A 91 -6.91 6.54 2.27
CA ASN A 91 -7.89 5.47 2.41
C ASN A 91 -9.14 5.85 3.22
N PHE A 92 -9.58 7.11 3.15
CA PHE A 92 -10.86 7.51 3.74
C PHE A 92 -12.01 7.05 2.84
N GLY A 93 -12.83 6.09 3.28
CA GLY A 93 -13.74 5.40 2.37
C GLY A 93 -14.81 4.53 3.02
N THR A 94 -15.50 3.77 2.18
CA THR A 94 -16.48 2.76 2.60
C THR A 94 -15.78 1.54 3.21
N GLU A 95 -16.51 0.80 4.03
CA GLU A 95 -16.04 -0.48 4.56
C GLU A 95 -16.04 -1.57 3.49
N LEU A 96 -15.19 -2.57 3.66
CA LEU A 96 -15.18 -3.81 2.90
C LEU A 96 -16.11 -4.82 3.59
N GLN A 97 -16.80 -5.64 2.82
CA GLN A 97 -17.59 -6.76 3.33
C GLN A 97 -17.49 -7.92 2.34
N MET A 98 -17.10 -9.11 2.80
CA MET A 98 -17.04 -10.30 1.96
C MET A 98 -18.45 -10.73 1.58
N ASP A 99 -18.70 -10.90 0.29
CA ASP A 99 -19.89 -11.56 -0.24
C ASP A 99 -19.49 -12.55 -1.35
N GLY A 100 -20.21 -13.66 -1.44
CA GLY A 100 -19.88 -14.72 -2.38
C GLY A 100 -20.75 -15.95 -2.24
N ARG A 101 -20.52 -16.92 -3.14
CA ARG A 101 -21.35 -18.14 -3.23
C ARG A 101 -21.17 -19.08 -2.05
N ASP A 102 -20.00 -19.07 -1.40
CA ASP A 102 -19.67 -19.98 -0.29
C ASP A 102 -20.41 -19.58 0.99
N LEU A 103 -20.95 -18.34 1.04
CA LEU A 103 -21.85 -17.90 2.11
C LEU A 103 -23.27 -18.44 1.95
N LEU A 104 -23.61 -19.06 0.82
CA LEU A 104 -24.95 -19.60 0.56
C LEU A 104 -25.04 -21.06 1.03
N ASN A 105 -25.88 -21.30 2.04
CA ASN A 105 -26.13 -22.63 2.57
C ASN A 105 -27.58 -23.04 2.35
N ARG A 106 -27.80 -24.32 2.04
CA ARG A 106 -29.13 -24.91 2.06
C ARG A 106 -29.44 -25.35 3.47
N ILE A 107 -30.55 -24.85 4.01
CA ILE A 107 -31.03 -25.22 5.33
C ILE A 107 -32.49 -25.63 5.26
N ASP A 108 -32.86 -26.52 6.18
CA ASP A 108 -34.23 -26.80 6.54
C ASP A 108 -34.54 -26.10 7.87
N LEU A 109 -35.52 -25.18 7.85
CA LEU A 109 -35.92 -24.41 9.03
C LEU A 109 -36.79 -25.22 10.00
N ASP A 110 -37.43 -26.30 9.53
CA ASP A 110 -38.28 -27.15 10.35
C ASP A 110 -38.21 -28.62 9.91
N PRO A 111 -37.12 -29.35 10.26
CA PRO A 111 -36.92 -30.74 9.86
C PRO A 111 -37.98 -31.72 10.36
N GLY A 112 -38.83 -31.31 11.30
CA GLY A 112 -39.92 -32.11 11.84
C GLY A 112 -41.25 -31.95 11.10
N ALA A 113 -41.40 -30.93 10.26
CA ALA A 113 -42.63 -30.64 9.54
C ALA A 113 -42.66 -31.30 8.16
N LEU A 114 -43.56 -32.28 7.98
CA LEU A 114 -43.75 -32.93 6.68
C LEU A 114 -44.37 -31.96 5.66
N GLY A 115 -43.73 -31.84 4.49
CA GLY A 115 -44.24 -31.05 3.35
C GLY A 115 -43.78 -29.60 3.29
N ASN A 116 -42.81 -29.19 4.12
CA ASN A 116 -42.11 -27.92 3.98
C ASN A 116 -41.03 -28.00 2.87
N ASN A 117 -40.31 -26.89 2.63
CA ASN A 117 -39.17 -26.87 1.72
C ASN A 117 -37.87 -27.11 2.50
N GLU A 118 -37.28 -28.29 2.33
CA GLU A 118 -36.04 -28.72 2.99
C GLU A 118 -34.76 -28.04 2.42
N THR A 119 -34.89 -27.18 1.40
CA THR A 119 -33.76 -26.61 0.65
C THR A 119 -33.80 -25.09 0.54
N ILE A 120 -34.19 -24.41 1.62
CA ILE A 120 -34.20 -22.95 1.65
C ILE A 120 -32.75 -22.44 1.60
N THR A 121 -32.46 -21.56 0.65
CA THR A 121 -31.16 -20.89 0.59
C THR A 121 -31.07 -19.83 1.68
N ALA A 122 -30.26 -20.11 2.70
CA ALA A 122 -29.83 -19.13 3.68
C ALA A 122 -28.49 -18.52 3.27
N ARG A 123 -28.25 -17.27 3.68
CA ARG A 123 -26.97 -16.59 3.50
C ARG A 123 -26.33 -16.36 4.87
N LEU A 124 -25.09 -16.81 5.03
CA LEU A 124 -24.26 -16.47 6.17
C LEU A 124 -23.92 -14.98 6.09
N LYS A 125 -24.29 -14.23 7.13
CA LYS A 125 -24.03 -12.80 7.21
C LYS A 125 -22.60 -12.58 7.69
N THR A 126 -21.78 -11.97 6.85
CA THR A 126 -20.45 -11.48 7.20
C THR A 126 -20.54 -10.09 7.82
N GLU A 127 -19.54 -9.73 8.62
CA GLU A 127 -19.38 -8.35 9.11
C GLU A 127 -18.53 -7.54 8.13
N SER A 128 -18.75 -6.23 8.12
CA SER A 128 -17.92 -5.29 7.38
C SER A 128 -16.73 -4.83 8.23
N TRP A 129 -15.65 -4.43 7.57
CA TRP A 129 -14.46 -3.88 8.22
C TRP A 129 -13.96 -2.63 7.49
N PRO A 130 -13.45 -1.63 8.23
CA PRO A 130 -12.99 -0.38 7.63
C PRO A 130 -11.69 -0.57 6.85
N LEU A 131 -11.45 0.33 5.90
CA LEU A 131 -10.15 0.49 5.27
C LEU A 131 -9.14 1.08 6.28
N PRO A 132 -7.84 0.72 6.18
CA PRO A 132 -6.82 1.26 7.06
C PRO A 132 -6.57 2.74 6.73
N LEU A 133 -7.20 3.62 7.51
CA LEU A 133 -7.06 5.07 7.41
C LEU A 133 -5.71 5.50 8.00
N PHE A 134 -4.91 6.18 7.19
CA PHE A 134 -3.62 6.71 7.61
C PHE A 134 -3.62 8.23 7.58
N PHE A 135 -3.20 8.84 8.69
CA PHE A 135 -2.76 10.22 8.74
C PHE A 135 -1.23 10.27 8.73
N ARG A 136 -0.64 11.03 7.82
CA ARG A 136 0.82 11.17 7.69
C ARG A 136 1.22 12.62 7.70
N VAL A 137 2.28 12.93 8.44
CA VAL A 137 2.96 14.23 8.42
C VAL A 137 4.44 13.99 8.22
N GLY A 138 5.04 14.65 7.24
CA GLY A 138 6.44 14.48 6.90
C GLY A 138 7.17 15.81 6.74
N LEU A 139 8.45 15.78 7.05
CA LEU A 139 9.39 16.85 6.76
C LEU A 139 10.57 16.29 5.96
N ALA A 140 11.05 17.06 4.99
CA ALA A 140 12.29 16.75 4.28
C ALA A 140 13.08 18.03 4.02
N MET A 141 14.40 17.96 4.16
CA MET A 141 15.29 19.10 3.94
C MET A 141 16.53 18.67 3.19
N ASP A 142 16.93 19.51 2.24
CA ASP A 142 18.21 19.39 1.55
C ASP A 142 19.27 20.04 2.46
N VAL A 143 19.99 19.22 3.21
CA VAL A 143 21.02 19.68 4.17
C VAL A 143 22.26 20.15 3.43
N ILE A 144 22.57 19.48 2.32
CA ILE A 144 23.66 19.84 1.41
C ILE A 144 23.08 19.90 0.01
N ASP A 145 23.29 21.03 -0.67
CA ASP A 145 22.89 21.23 -2.07
C ASP A 145 24.05 21.88 -2.82
N ALA A 146 24.87 21.06 -3.47
CA ALA A 146 26.01 21.48 -4.27
C ALA A 146 25.85 21.01 -5.71
N ALA A 147 26.65 21.56 -6.63
CA ALA A 147 26.53 21.30 -8.06
C ALA A 147 26.60 19.81 -8.44
N SER A 148 27.41 19.02 -7.75
CA SER A 148 27.62 17.59 -8.04
C SER A 148 27.13 16.64 -6.96
N TYR A 149 26.73 17.15 -5.78
CA TYR A 149 26.30 16.31 -4.67
C TYR A 149 25.16 16.97 -3.91
N LYS A 150 24.17 16.17 -3.55
CA LYS A 150 23.01 16.60 -2.77
C LYS A 150 22.77 15.59 -1.65
N PHE A 151 22.54 16.08 -0.44
CA PHE A 151 22.17 15.26 0.70
C PHE A 151 20.86 15.74 1.29
N THR A 152 19.87 14.84 1.29
CA THR A 152 18.51 15.09 1.77
C THR A 152 18.27 14.25 3.02
N LEU A 153 17.74 14.86 4.07
CA LEU A 153 17.19 14.14 5.22
C LEU A 153 15.67 14.25 5.21
N ALA A 154 15.00 13.19 5.62
CA ALA A 154 13.55 13.14 5.75
C ALA A 154 13.13 12.41 7.02
N ALA A 155 12.02 12.85 7.59
CA ALA A 155 11.34 12.20 8.69
C ALA A 155 9.84 12.27 8.45
N ASP A 156 9.13 11.18 8.73
CA ASP A 156 7.67 11.16 8.71
C ASP A 156 7.09 10.46 9.93
N ALA A 157 5.99 11.01 10.42
CA ALA A 157 5.16 10.45 11.46
C ALA A 157 3.86 9.95 10.82
N LEU A 158 3.50 8.71 11.11
CA LEU A 158 2.32 8.03 10.64
C LEU A 158 1.44 7.68 11.83
N HIS A 159 0.19 8.12 11.80
CA HIS A 159 -0.84 7.72 12.75
C HIS A 159 -1.92 6.92 11.99
N PRO A 160 -1.84 5.58 12.02
CA PRO A 160 -2.92 4.71 11.58
C PRO A 160 -4.06 4.73 12.61
N THR A 161 -5.29 4.46 12.16
CA THR A 161 -6.48 4.50 13.04
C THR A 161 -6.57 3.28 13.96
N ASP A 162 -5.95 2.16 13.56
CA ASP A 162 -6.07 0.84 14.17
C ASP A 162 -4.73 0.31 14.70
N ASN A 163 -3.69 1.13 14.76
CA ASN A 163 -2.35 0.69 15.12
C ASN A 163 -1.55 1.82 15.80
N SER A 164 -0.37 1.49 16.34
CA SER A 164 0.50 2.46 17.02
C SER A 164 1.09 3.49 16.06
N GLU A 165 1.40 4.67 16.57
CA GLU A 165 2.16 5.67 15.83
C GLU A 165 3.53 5.13 15.40
N ILE A 166 3.93 5.48 14.18
CA ILE A 166 5.20 5.09 13.59
C ILE A 166 5.95 6.36 13.21
N ILE A 167 7.25 6.40 13.53
CA ILE A 167 8.16 7.39 12.98
C ILE A 167 9.15 6.69 12.04
N ASN A 168 9.33 7.25 10.85
CA ASN A 168 10.33 6.82 9.90
C ASN A 168 11.37 7.92 9.73
N LEU A 169 12.64 7.52 9.61
CA LEU A 169 13.76 8.42 9.32
C LEU A 169 14.51 7.92 8.09
N GLY A 170 14.91 8.83 7.22
CA GLY A 170 15.62 8.49 5.99
C GLY A 170 16.59 9.56 5.55
N GLY A 171 17.62 9.13 4.82
CA GLY A 171 18.58 9.97 4.15
C GLY A 171 18.77 9.53 2.70
N GLU A 172 18.94 10.51 1.80
CA GLU A 172 19.29 10.30 0.41
C GLU A 172 20.55 11.10 0.07
N PHE A 173 21.58 10.41 -0.41
CA PHE A 173 22.73 11.02 -1.05
C PHE A 173 22.62 10.85 -2.57
N SER A 174 22.65 11.96 -3.30
CA SER A 174 22.66 11.98 -4.75
C SER A 174 23.98 12.51 -5.28
N TYR A 175 24.56 11.81 -6.26
CA TYR A 175 25.76 12.23 -6.97
C TYR A 175 25.44 12.50 -8.45
N SER A 176 25.70 13.73 -8.87
CA SER A 176 25.49 14.25 -10.23
C SER A 176 24.10 13.98 -10.81
N ASN A 177 23.09 13.85 -9.94
CA ASN A 177 21.71 13.47 -10.32
C ASN A 177 21.64 12.15 -11.11
N LEU A 178 22.67 11.30 -11.03
CA LEU A 178 22.80 10.04 -11.75
C LEU A 178 22.68 8.86 -10.78
N LEU A 179 23.44 8.91 -9.69
CA LEU A 179 23.49 7.88 -8.67
C LEU A 179 22.79 8.38 -7.40
N PHE A 180 21.98 7.52 -6.79
CA PHE A 180 21.27 7.78 -5.56
C PHE A 180 21.56 6.65 -4.57
N LEU A 181 22.01 6.99 -3.38
CA LEU A 181 22.18 6.07 -2.27
C LEU A 181 21.19 6.47 -1.18
N ARG A 182 20.41 5.51 -0.71
CA ARG A 182 19.35 5.71 0.27
C ARG A 182 19.57 4.80 1.45
N ALA A 183 19.38 5.33 2.64
CA ALA A 183 19.34 4.56 3.87
C ALA A 183 18.23 5.12 4.74
N GLY A 184 17.55 4.25 5.47
CA GLY A 184 16.50 4.67 6.37
C GLY A 184 16.20 3.62 7.43
N TYR A 185 15.43 4.02 8.41
CA TYR A 185 14.95 3.15 9.47
C TYR A 185 13.44 3.38 9.61
N LYS A 186 12.68 2.29 9.56
CA LYS A 186 11.22 2.32 9.65
C LYS A 186 10.75 2.03 11.07
N SER A 187 9.50 2.40 11.37
CA SER A 187 8.79 1.89 12.55
C SER A 187 9.48 2.19 13.89
N LEU A 188 10.18 3.33 13.99
CA LEU A 188 10.69 3.83 15.26
C LEU A 188 9.52 4.06 16.22
N PHE A 189 9.71 3.66 17.48
CA PHE A 189 8.74 3.73 18.59
C PHE A 189 7.61 2.69 18.58
N ARG A 190 7.57 1.77 17.61
CA ARG A 190 6.68 0.61 17.67
C ARG A 190 7.28 -0.48 18.58
N GLN A 191 6.57 -0.86 19.65
CA GLN A 191 7.09 -1.78 20.68
C GLN A 191 7.34 -3.21 20.16
N GLU A 192 6.65 -3.62 19.09
CA GLU A 192 6.79 -4.91 18.40
C GLU A 192 7.12 -4.69 16.92
N SER A 193 8.16 -3.90 16.64
CA SER A 193 8.60 -3.69 15.24
C SER A 193 9.43 -4.87 14.75
N GLU A 194 8.91 -5.59 13.77
CA GLU A 194 9.68 -6.52 12.93
C GLU A 194 10.39 -5.78 11.77
N GLU A 195 10.06 -4.51 11.55
CA GLU A 195 10.65 -3.69 10.49
C GLU A 195 11.88 -2.95 11.02
N GLY A 196 12.95 -2.94 10.24
CA GLY A 196 14.24 -2.38 10.65
C GLY A 196 14.88 -1.42 9.66
N MET A 197 16.17 -1.64 9.44
CA MET A 197 16.98 -0.82 8.54
C MET A 197 16.63 -1.13 7.08
N THR A 198 16.64 -0.09 6.26
CA THR A 198 16.44 -0.16 4.82
C THR A 198 17.60 0.51 4.11
N ALA A 199 18.05 -0.09 3.03
CA ALA A 199 19.12 0.45 2.19
C ALA A 199 18.72 0.31 0.72
N GLY A 200 19.08 1.28 -0.10
CA GLY A 200 18.73 1.25 -1.51
C GLY A 200 19.72 2.01 -2.38
N ILE A 201 19.77 1.58 -3.64
CA ILE A 201 20.56 2.22 -4.69
C ILE A 201 19.64 2.56 -5.86
N GLY A 202 19.81 3.75 -6.42
CA GLY A 202 19.08 4.24 -7.57
C GLY A 202 20.02 4.71 -8.67
N LEU A 203 19.72 4.38 -9.92
CA LEU A 203 20.44 4.83 -11.09
C LEU A 203 19.47 5.51 -12.05
N LYS A 204 19.82 6.72 -12.47
CA LYS A 204 19.12 7.46 -13.52
C LYS A 204 19.98 7.45 -14.77
N LEU A 205 19.50 6.86 -15.86
CA LEU A 205 20.24 6.72 -17.12
C LEU A 205 19.55 7.54 -18.21
N TYR A 206 20.29 8.46 -18.82
CA TYR A 206 19.82 9.27 -19.94
C TYR A 206 20.00 8.49 -21.25
N SER A 207 18.93 8.31 -22.01
CA SER A 207 18.97 7.62 -23.31
C SER A 207 18.94 8.59 -24.50
N GLY A 208 19.14 9.90 -24.24
CA GLY A 208 19.12 10.98 -25.23
C GLY A 208 17.83 11.79 -25.22
N GLY A 209 17.93 13.11 -25.44
CA GLY A 209 16.79 14.03 -25.34
C GLY A 209 16.32 14.23 -23.90
N SER A 210 15.00 14.34 -23.70
CA SER A 210 14.37 14.42 -22.37
C SER A 210 14.07 13.05 -21.75
N LEU A 211 14.31 11.95 -22.48
CA LEU A 211 14.02 10.59 -22.03
C LEU A 211 15.11 10.09 -21.07
N PHE A 212 14.70 9.64 -19.88
CA PHE A 212 15.56 8.95 -18.94
C PHE A 212 14.85 7.77 -18.28
N TRP A 213 15.66 6.77 -17.92
CA TRP A 213 15.25 5.57 -17.20
C TRP A 213 15.71 5.67 -15.76
N THR A 214 14.90 5.18 -14.82
CA THR A 214 15.27 5.05 -13.41
C THR A 214 15.20 3.60 -12.99
N PHE A 215 16.28 3.09 -12.41
CA PHE A 215 16.35 1.75 -11.84
C PHE A 215 16.61 1.90 -10.35
N ASN A 216 15.75 1.34 -9.51
CA ASN A 216 15.96 1.35 -8.07
C ASN A 216 15.94 -0.08 -7.53
N TYR A 217 16.87 -0.36 -6.62
CA TYR A 217 16.92 -1.57 -5.84
C TYR A 217 16.87 -1.21 -4.36
N THR A 218 16.01 -1.87 -3.61
CA THR A 218 15.87 -1.66 -2.16
C THR A 218 15.96 -2.99 -1.44
N TYR A 219 16.73 -3.00 -0.37
CA TYR A 219 16.82 -4.05 0.62
C TYR A 219 16.19 -3.54 1.92
N ALA A 220 15.29 -4.34 2.49
CA ALA A 220 14.62 -4.03 3.74
C ALA A 220 14.67 -5.23 4.68
N ASP A 221 15.13 -4.99 5.90
CA ASP A 221 15.06 -5.97 6.99
C ASP A 221 13.64 -6.02 7.56
N PHE A 222 13.06 -7.22 7.58
CA PHE A 222 11.66 -7.47 7.93
C PHE A 222 11.51 -8.67 8.88
N GLY A 223 12.44 -8.86 9.81
CA GLY A 223 12.29 -9.76 10.95
C GLY A 223 11.88 -11.18 10.55
N LEU A 224 10.70 -11.62 10.99
CA LEU A 224 10.14 -12.95 10.68
C LEU A 224 9.97 -13.28 9.18
N PHE A 225 9.85 -12.29 8.30
CA PHE A 225 9.75 -12.51 6.85
C PHE A 225 11.12 -12.49 6.15
N GLU A 226 12.21 -12.57 6.91
CA GLU A 226 13.58 -12.41 6.41
C GLU A 226 13.73 -11.09 5.63
N GLU A 227 14.59 -11.07 4.62
CA GLU A 227 14.99 -9.84 3.96
C GLU A 227 14.24 -9.63 2.66
N ILE A 228 13.50 -8.51 2.60
CA ILE A 228 12.68 -8.19 1.45
C ILE A 228 13.50 -7.40 0.43
N GLN A 229 13.51 -7.89 -0.81
CA GLN A 229 14.15 -7.23 -1.94
C GLN A 229 13.10 -6.65 -2.88
N MET A 230 13.24 -5.37 -3.20
CA MET A 230 12.30 -4.65 -4.08
C MET A 230 13.04 -4.08 -5.28
N PHE A 231 12.43 -4.22 -6.45
CA PHE A 231 12.94 -3.69 -7.71
C PHE A 231 11.92 -2.70 -8.27
N ASP A 232 12.42 -1.55 -8.72
CA ASP A 232 11.61 -0.52 -9.36
C ASP A 232 12.27 -0.07 -10.68
N LEU A 233 11.42 0.09 -11.69
CA LEU A 233 11.78 0.53 -13.02
C LEU A 233 10.85 1.66 -13.45
N GLY A 234 11.42 2.81 -13.75
CA GLY A 234 10.69 3.99 -14.22
C GLY A 234 11.22 4.49 -15.56
N VAL A 235 10.31 5.10 -16.31
CA VAL A 235 10.60 5.83 -17.55
C VAL A 235 10.03 7.23 -17.41
N SER A 236 10.77 8.23 -17.83
CA SER A 236 10.34 9.63 -17.79
C SER A 236 10.77 10.35 -19.05
N PHE A 237 9.93 11.26 -19.53
CA PHE A 237 10.07 11.96 -20.81
C PHE A 237 9.77 13.46 -20.67
#